data_AF-A0A7K7REB4-F1
#
_entry.id   AF-A0A7K7REB4-F1
#
_cell.length_a   1.000
_cell.length_b   1.000
_cell.length_c   1.000
_cell.angle_alpha   90.00
_cell.angle_beta   90.00
_cell.angle_gamma   90.00
#
_symmetry.space_group_name_H-M   'P 1'
#
loop_
_entity.id
_entity.type
_entity.pdbx_description
1 polymer ?
#
loop_
_entity_poly.entity_id
_entity_poly.type
_entity_poly.pdbx_seq_one_letter_code
_entity_poly.pdbx_strand_id
1 'polypeptide(L)'
;TTLNGFQIDVQLNIMSFLSPQDLCRLGSTSCYWRAAVQDPLLWRYFLLRDLPSWTSIDWKSLPDEEVFNKAFSEVSDNALYDYMAVYKRSCPQGRRSMKSSRPRYGTVTSFLQSLVTQAEPRFAMFGPGLEELDNSLVQKMMTCPEILLVAGLPQRQIHGIGSGVSFQFNNSQKFNIVTLYSTTSVERRRARQEQAVAVNKMFYQENSTVGNQQAMHYSVVAQVRKVCEVVDGFIYVANAEAHRAHVRQEELARISAMIDPALGPPNRPLLVLSCVSDADVQRIPCVYVAHQLQLNLLHQPWMMQDTVAATLDGLLNGIEWLLEEANCKSAQ
;
A
#
# COMPACT_ATOMS: atom_id res chain seq x y z
N THR A 1 -7.47 -35.21 32.19
CA THR A 1 -8.57 -34.23 32.08
C THR A 1 -8.85 -34.03 30.60
N THR A 2 -10.08 -34.30 30.16
CA THR A 2 -10.47 -34.16 28.74
C THR A 2 -10.65 -32.67 28.40
N LEU A 3 -10.11 -32.23 27.26
CA LEU A 3 -10.14 -30.83 26.82
C LEU A 3 -11.58 -30.25 26.76
N ASN A 4 -12.56 -31.11 26.48
CA ASN A 4 -13.99 -30.78 26.43
C ASN A 4 -14.60 -30.45 27.80
N GLY A 5 -13.92 -30.77 28.92
CA GLY A 5 -14.41 -30.55 30.27
C GLY A 5 -14.03 -29.18 30.88
N PHE A 6 -13.22 -28.39 30.17
CA PHE A 6 -12.86 -27.03 30.59
C PHE A 6 -13.97 -26.02 30.27
N GLN A 7 -14.02 -24.93 31.03
CA GLN A 7 -14.86 -23.78 30.71
C GLN A 7 -14.43 -23.15 29.37
N ILE A 8 -15.38 -22.54 28.66
CA ILE A 8 -15.18 -22.03 27.29
C ILE A 8 -14.11 -20.94 27.22
N ASP A 9 -13.98 -20.11 28.24
CA ASP A 9 -12.94 -19.09 28.39
C ASP A 9 -11.53 -19.70 28.44
N VAL A 10 -11.34 -20.79 29.20
CA VAL A 10 -10.08 -21.54 29.26
C VAL A 10 -9.77 -22.17 27.90
N GLN A 11 -10.77 -22.71 27.22
CA GLN A 11 -10.59 -23.28 25.88
C GLN A 11 -10.22 -22.21 24.84
N LEU A 12 -10.89 -21.04 24.85
CA LEU A 12 -10.58 -19.91 23.98
C LEU A 12 -9.16 -19.40 24.24
N ASN A 13 -8.75 -19.33 25.51
CA ASN A 13 -7.38 -18.97 25.87
C ASN A 13 -6.36 -19.98 25.31
N ILE A 14 -6.61 -21.30 25.43
CA ILE A 14 -5.75 -22.32 24.81
C ILE A 14 -5.71 -22.15 23.28
N MET A 15 -6.86 -21.95 22.65
CA MET A 15 -6.96 -21.75 21.20
C MET A 15 -6.23 -20.49 20.74
N SER A 16 -6.10 -19.45 21.57
CA SER A 16 -5.39 -18.21 21.25
C SER A 16 -3.90 -18.41 20.93
N PHE A 17 -3.30 -19.51 21.41
CA PHE A 17 -1.90 -19.88 21.12
C PHE A 17 -1.74 -20.65 19.80
N LEU A 18 -2.84 -21.06 19.16
CA LEU A 18 -2.82 -21.85 17.94
C LEU A 18 -2.73 -20.94 16.69
N SER A 19 -2.25 -21.52 15.59
CA SER A 19 -2.35 -20.89 14.28
C SER A 19 -3.76 -21.08 13.68
N PRO A 20 -4.20 -20.23 12.73
CA PRO A 20 -5.44 -20.46 12.01
C PRO A 20 -5.53 -21.84 11.33
N GLN A 21 -4.39 -22.41 10.93
CA GLN A 21 -4.32 -23.75 10.32
C GLN A 21 -4.62 -24.84 11.36
N ASP A 22 -4.09 -24.70 12.57
CA ASP A 22 -4.34 -25.64 13.67
C ASP A 22 -5.79 -25.57 14.14
N LEU A 23 -6.41 -24.38 14.12
CA LEU A 23 -7.84 -24.23 14.41
C LEU A 23 -8.72 -24.94 13.38
N CYS A 24 -8.37 -24.87 12.09
CA CYS A 24 -9.07 -25.64 11.05
C CYS A 24 -8.97 -27.15 11.31
N ARG A 25 -7.80 -27.64 11.74
CA ARG A 25 -7.62 -29.05 12.14
C ARG A 25 -8.44 -29.41 13.37
N LEU A 26 -8.44 -28.56 14.40
CA LEU A 26 -9.24 -28.74 15.61
C LEU A 26 -10.74 -28.79 15.31
N GLY A 27 -11.24 -27.86 14.49
CA GLY A 27 -12.64 -27.81 14.05
C GLY A 27 -13.07 -28.99 13.18
N SER A 28 -12.13 -29.76 12.65
CA SER A 28 -12.41 -31.00 11.91
C SER A 28 -12.65 -32.20 12.84
N THR A 29 -12.36 -32.09 14.14
CA THR A 29 -12.43 -33.23 15.09
C THR A 29 -13.84 -33.52 15.60
N SER A 30 -14.69 -32.51 15.79
CA SER A 30 -16.07 -32.68 16.28
C SER A 30 -16.96 -31.48 15.93
N CYS A 31 -18.28 -31.65 16.05
CA CYS A 31 -19.24 -30.55 15.88
C CYS A 31 -19.05 -29.46 16.94
N TYR A 32 -18.70 -29.82 18.17
CA TYR A 32 -18.40 -28.89 19.25
C TYR A 32 -17.18 -28.01 18.90
N TRP A 33 -16.06 -28.63 18.55
CA TRP A 33 -14.85 -27.89 18.19
C TRP A 33 -15.04 -27.06 16.94
N ARG A 34 -15.85 -27.51 15.96
CA ARG A 34 -16.21 -26.70 14.80
C ARG A 34 -16.91 -25.40 15.18
N ALA A 35 -17.83 -25.44 16.14
CA ALA A 35 -18.51 -24.25 16.64
C ALA A 35 -17.57 -23.39 17.48
N ALA A 36 -16.80 -24.00 18.39
CA ALA A 36 -15.89 -23.29 19.29
C ALA A 36 -14.77 -22.52 18.56
N VAL A 37 -14.20 -23.09 17.48
CA VAL A 37 -13.17 -22.39 16.69
C VAL A 37 -13.73 -21.24 15.84
N GLN A 38 -15.06 -21.13 15.69
CA GLN A 38 -15.72 -20.03 14.97
C GLN A 38 -16.14 -18.90 15.93
N ASP A 39 -15.74 -18.97 17.19
CA ASP A 39 -16.09 -17.96 18.19
C ASP A 39 -15.61 -16.54 17.77
N PRO A 40 -16.51 -15.52 17.78
CA PRO A 40 -16.16 -14.16 17.37
C PRO A 40 -15.06 -13.51 18.22
N LEU A 41 -14.97 -13.80 19.52
CA LEU A 41 -13.95 -13.23 20.41
C LEU A 41 -12.57 -13.78 20.07
N LEU A 42 -12.49 -15.07 19.74
CA LEU A 42 -11.27 -15.71 19.29
C LEU A 42 -10.75 -15.05 17.99
N TRP A 43 -11.62 -14.86 17.00
CA TRP A 43 -11.23 -14.24 15.73
C TRP A 43 -10.93 -12.75 15.85
N ARG A 44 -11.62 -12.03 16.74
CA ARG A 44 -11.28 -10.65 17.08
C ARG A 44 -9.88 -10.55 17.69
N TYR A 45 -9.55 -11.46 18.61
CA TYR A 45 -8.20 -11.52 19.20
C TYR A 45 -7.14 -11.77 18.13
N PHE A 46 -7.34 -12.75 17.24
CA PHE A 46 -6.39 -13.00 16.15
C PHE A 46 -6.24 -11.82 15.20
N LEU A 47 -7.35 -11.15 14.87
CA LEU A 47 -7.31 -9.97 14.03
C LEU A 47 -6.45 -8.88 14.67
N LEU A 48 -6.70 -8.52 15.93
CA LEU A 48 -5.93 -7.48 16.61
C LEU A 48 -4.47 -7.87 16.84
N ARG A 49 -4.19 -9.15 17.09
CA ARG A 49 -2.84 -9.67 17.31
C ARG A 49 -2.01 -9.68 16.02
N ASP A 50 -2.58 -10.16 14.91
CA ASP A 50 -1.82 -10.44 13.69
C ASP A 50 -1.75 -9.21 12.76
N LEU A 51 -2.73 -8.32 12.82
CA LEU A 51 -2.84 -7.18 11.92
C LEU A 51 -1.61 -6.25 11.90
N PRO A 52 -0.94 -5.96 13.04
CA PRO A 52 0.32 -5.22 13.03
C PRO A 52 1.47 -5.89 12.27
N SER A 53 1.42 -7.22 12.09
CA SER A 53 2.46 -8.00 11.40
C SER A 53 2.24 -8.12 9.89
N TRP A 54 1.10 -7.66 9.38
CA TRP A 54 0.80 -7.73 7.96
C TRP A 54 1.66 -6.72 7.19
N THR A 55 2.39 -7.23 6.19
CA THR A 55 3.30 -6.41 5.38
C THR A 55 2.61 -5.73 4.20
N SER A 56 1.33 -6.00 3.96
CA SER A 56 0.56 -5.35 2.90
C SER A 56 -0.93 -5.35 3.19
N ILE A 57 -1.64 -4.40 2.58
CA ILE A 57 -3.09 -4.27 2.62
C ILE A 57 -3.56 -3.57 1.36
N ASP A 58 -4.65 -4.02 0.73
CA ASP A 58 -5.20 -3.39 -0.48
C ASP A 58 -6.62 -2.87 -0.25
N TRP A 59 -7.11 -2.12 -1.23
CA TRP A 59 -8.44 -1.50 -1.22
C TRP A 59 -9.61 -2.46 -1.03
N LYS A 60 -9.43 -3.78 -1.27
CA LYS A 60 -10.48 -4.80 -1.05
C LYS A 60 -10.38 -5.47 0.31
N SER A 61 -9.24 -5.31 0.98
CA SER A 61 -8.87 -6.11 2.13
C SER A 61 -8.63 -5.29 3.38
N LEU A 62 -8.65 -3.96 3.32
CA LEU A 62 -8.65 -3.10 4.50
C LEU A 62 -9.86 -3.43 5.41
N PRO A 63 -9.65 -3.74 6.70
CA PRO A 63 -10.74 -3.81 7.68
C PRO A 63 -11.36 -2.44 7.91
N ASP A 64 -12.63 -2.39 8.32
CA ASP A 64 -13.27 -1.11 8.65
C ASP A 64 -12.72 -0.56 9.99
N GLU A 65 -12.75 0.76 10.17
CA GLU A 65 -12.28 1.39 11.41
C GLU A 65 -13.05 0.92 12.66
N GLU A 66 -14.34 0.59 12.46
CA GLU A 66 -15.22 0.08 13.52
C GLU A 66 -14.70 -1.20 14.17
N VAL A 67 -13.90 -1.99 13.45
CA VAL A 67 -13.29 -3.23 13.95
C VAL A 67 -12.37 -2.96 15.13
N PHE A 68 -11.69 -1.82 15.12
CA PHE A 68 -10.73 -1.44 16.15
C PHE A 68 -11.40 -0.76 17.35
N ASN A 69 -12.44 0.04 17.08
CA ASN A 69 -13.01 0.97 18.06
C ASN A 69 -14.20 0.42 18.85
N LYS A 70 -14.85 -0.67 18.42
CA LYS A 70 -16.01 -1.24 19.14
C LYS A 70 -15.60 -1.86 20.49
N ALA A 71 -15.93 -1.20 21.59
CA ALA A 71 -15.77 -1.76 22.93
C ALA A 71 -16.63 -3.04 23.09
N PHE A 72 -16.20 -4.00 23.92
CA PHE A 72 -16.91 -5.26 24.17
C PHE A 72 -18.36 -5.08 24.64
N SER A 73 -18.73 -3.89 25.15
CA SER A 73 -20.02 -3.60 25.79
C SER A 73 -21.13 -3.11 24.86
N GLU A 74 -20.82 -2.74 23.61
CA GLU A 74 -21.82 -2.22 22.65
C GLU A 74 -22.39 -3.34 21.74
N VAL A 75 -22.42 -4.57 22.24
CA VAL A 75 -23.14 -5.68 21.59
C VAL A 75 -24.63 -5.54 21.93
N SER A 76 -25.26 -4.48 21.44
CA SER A 76 -26.70 -4.35 21.35
C SER A 76 -27.14 -4.65 19.92
N ASP A 77 -27.71 -5.85 19.72
CA ASP A 77 -28.66 -6.30 18.69
C ASP A 77 -28.42 -6.04 17.18
N ASN A 78 -27.38 -5.33 16.75
CA ASN A 78 -27.06 -5.23 15.32
C ASN A 78 -25.94 -6.20 14.94
N ALA A 79 -26.32 -7.29 14.27
CA ALA A 79 -25.49 -8.26 13.54
C ALA A 79 -24.05 -8.43 14.07
N LEU A 80 -23.80 -9.49 14.84
CA LEU A 80 -22.45 -9.91 15.26
C LEU A 80 -21.47 -9.78 14.10
N TYR A 81 -20.48 -8.90 14.26
CA TYR A 81 -19.48 -8.64 13.24
C TYR A 81 -18.68 -9.92 12.97
N ASP A 82 -18.64 -10.38 11.71
CA ASP A 82 -17.95 -11.62 11.33
C ASP A 82 -16.42 -11.40 11.24
N TYR A 83 -15.77 -11.38 12.40
CA TYR A 83 -14.32 -11.23 12.51
C TYR A 83 -13.56 -12.33 11.77
N MET A 84 -14.13 -13.53 11.62
CA MET A 84 -13.49 -14.62 10.88
C MET A 84 -13.45 -14.30 9.38
N ALA A 85 -14.56 -13.83 8.81
CA ALA A 85 -14.61 -13.39 7.42
C ALA A 85 -13.66 -12.22 7.16
N VAL A 86 -13.63 -11.23 8.06
CA VAL A 86 -12.71 -10.09 7.95
C VAL A 86 -11.26 -10.53 8.04
N TYR A 87 -10.91 -11.41 8.98
CA TYR A 87 -9.55 -11.96 9.08
C TYR A 87 -9.14 -12.68 7.79
N LYS A 88 -10.00 -13.54 7.25
CA LYS A 88 -9.74 -14.27 6.00
C LYS A 88 -9.57 -13.35 4.80
N ARG A 89 -10.40 -12.30 4.70
CA ARG A 89 -10.32 -11.28 3.63
C ARG A 89 -9.04 -10.45 3.71
N SER A 90 -8.62 -10.12 4.93
CA SER A 90 -7.57 -9.13 5.20
C SER A 90 -6.17 -9.74 5.28
N CYS A 91 -6.07 -11.03 5.61
CA CYS A 91 -4.81 -11.74 5.76
C CYS A 91 -4.03 -11.84 4.43
N PRO A 92 -2.75 -11.38 4.37
CA PRO A 92 -1.92 -11.45 3.17
C PRO A 92 -1.74 -12.86 2.61
N GLN A 93 -1.69 -13.88 3.47
CA GLN A 93 -1.51 -15.29 3.07
C GLN A 93 -2.74 -15.80 2.29
N GLY A 94 -3.94 -15.42 2.71
CA GLY A 94 -5.18 -15.74 2.00
C GLY A 94 -5.26 -15.07 0.63
N ARG A 95 -4.80 -13.81 0.52
CA ARG A 95 -4.76 -13.08 -0.76
C ARG A 95 -3.87 -13.74 -1.80
N ARG A 96 -2.68 -14.22 -1.42
CA ARG A 96 -1.76 -14.90 -2.37
C ARG A 96 -2.39 -16.14 -3.01
N SER A 97 -3.17 -16.92 -2.25
CA SER A 97 -3.90 -18.08 -2.75
C SER A 97 -5.04 -17.70 -3.73
N MET A 98 -5.71 -16.58 -3.49
CA MET A 98 -6.79 -16.08 -4.36
C MET A 98 -6.26 -15.41 -5.64
N LYS A 99 -5.02 -14.90 -5.60
CA LYS A 99 -4.30 -14.41 -6.77
C LYS A 99 -3.73 -15.56 -7.62
N SER A 100 -3.29 -16.66 -7.02
CA SER A 100 -2.84 -17.85 -7.80
C SER A 100 -3.96 -18.54 -8.58
N SER A 101 -5.24 -18.33 -8.21
CA SER A 101 -6.38 -18.84 -8.97
C SER A 101 -6.79 -17.93 -10.14
N ARG A 102 -6.27 -16.69 -10.21
CA ARG A 102 -6.30 -15.95 -11.48
C ARG A 102 -5.25 -16.62 -12.38
N PRO A 103 -5.60 -17.03 -13.61
CA PRO A 103 -4.60 -17.58 -14.50
C PRO A 103 -3.47 -16.57 -14.67
N ARG A 104 -2.30 -16.88 -14.10
CA ARG A 104 -1.05 -16.20 -14.46
C ARG A 104 -0.85 -16.54 -15.92
N TYR A 105 -1.14 -15.58 -16.79
CA TYR A 105 -1.40 -15.80 -18.22
C TYR A 105 -2.69 -16.58 -18.46
N GLY A 106 -3.72 -15.87 -18.92
CA GLY A 106 -4.55 -16.46 -19.95
C GLY A 106 -3.61 -16.77 -21.11
N THR A 107 -3.43 -18.04 -21.43
CA THR A 107 -2.89 -18.46 -22.73
C THR A 107 -3.83 -17.90 -23.77
N VAL A 108 -3.62 -16.66 -24.20
CA VAL A 108 -4.41 -16.08 -25.27
C VAL A 108 -4.00 -16.84 -26.52
N THR A 109 -4.86 -17.74 -26.95
CA THR A 109 -4.89 -18.22 -28.33
C THR A 109 -5.19 -17.01 -29.22
N SER A 110 -4.21 -16.19 -29.55
CA SER A 110 -4.35 -15.25 -30.64
C SER A 110 -3.01 -14.99 -31.33
N PHE A 111 -2.91 -15.51 -32.54
CA PHE A 111 -1.86 -15.18 -33.51
C PHE A 111 -1.89 -13.70 -33.95
N LEU A 112 -2.77 -12.86 -33.38
CA LEU A 112 -3.00 -11.46 -33.76
C LEU A 112 -2.57 -10.43 -32.70
N GLN A 113 -2.19 -10.84 -31.48
CA GLN A 113 -1.69 -9.92 -30.44
C GLN A 113 -0.31 -9.32 -30.76
N SER A 114 0.41 -9.83 -31.77
CA SER A 114 1.68 -9.27 -32.25
C SER A 114 1.59 -7.84 -32.79
N LEU A 115 0.38 -7.29 -32.99
CA LEU A 115 0.17 -5.97 -33.59
C LEU A 115 -0.12 -4.86 -32.56
N VAL A 116 -0.33 -5.20 -31.29
CA VAL A 116 -0.45 -4.20 -30.21
C VAL A 116 0.87 -4.19 -29.47
N THR A 117 1.74 -3.22 -29.81
CA THR A 117 2.90 -2.92 -28.97
C THR A 117 2.38 -2.41 -27.64
N GLN A 118 2.36 -3.28 -26.62
CA GLN A 118 1.98 -2.88 -25.26
C GLN A 118 2.98 -1.82 -24.81
N ALA A 119 2.50 -0.59 -24.63
CA ALA A 119 3.34 0.52 -24.24
C ALA A 119 3.93 0.24 -22.85
N GLU A 120 5.21 0.59 -22.67
CA GLU A 120 5.89 0.48 -21.37
C GLU A 120 5.13 1.30 -20.32
N PRO A 121 4.61 0.67 -19.24
CA PRO A 121 3.88 1.39 -18.20
C PRO A 121 4.75 2.44 -17.52
N ARG A 122 4.18 3.63 -17.27
CA ARG A 122 4.87 4.78 -16.67
C ARG A 122 4.22 5.14 -15.35
N PHE A 123 5.03 5.27 -14.30
CA PHE A 123 4.56 5.60 -12.95
C PHE A 123 5.21 6.88 -12.44
N ALA A 124 4.43 7.74 -11.79
CA ALA A 124 4.95 8.89 -11.06
C ALA A 124 5.23 8.50 -9.60
N MET A 125 6.45 8.69 -9.13
CA MET A 125 6.85 8.42 -7.75
C MET A 125 7.09 9.71 -6.98
N PHE A 126 6.38 9.92 -5.88
CA PHE A 126 6.46 11.12 -5.05
C PHE A 126 6.18 10.78 -3.57
N GLY A 127 6.50 11.69 -2.66
CA GLY A 127 6.14 11.55 -1.24
C GLY A 127 7.28 11.86 -0.27
N PRO A 128 6.95 12.07 1.02
CA PRO A 128 7.90 12.47 2.05
C PRO A 128 9.04 11.45 2.25
N GLY A 129 8.77 10.15 2.10
CA GLY A 129 9.78 9.11 2.30
C GLY A 129 10.92 9.14 1.27
N LEU A 130 10.79 9.87 0.16
CA LEU A 130 11.90 10.10 -0.77
C LEU A 130 12.96 11.05 -0.20
N GLU A 131 12.57 11.92 0.72
CA GLU A 131 13.39 13.01 1.24
C GLU A 131 13.75 12.82 2.71
N GLU A 132 12.85 12.24 3.50
CA GLU A 132 12.96 12.16 4.96
C GLU A 132 13.79 10.97 5.47
N LEU A 133 13.81 9.84 4.77
CA LEU A 133 14.53 8.65 5.20
C LEU A 133 16.04 8.85 5.16
N ASP A 134 16.73 8.25 6.12
CA ASP A 134 18.19 8.27 6.21
C ASP A 134 18.79 7.51 5.01
N ASN A 135 18.23 6.33 4.73
CA ASN A 135 18.57 5.55 3.55
C ASN A 135 17.67 5.97 2.37
N SER A 136 18.30 6.44 1.27
CA SER A 136 17.56 6.83 0.07
C SER A 136 17.08 5.61 -0.72
N LEU A 137 15.75 5.40 -0.74
CA LEU A 137 15.09 4.36 -1.54
C LEU A 137 15.53 4.41 -3.01
N VAL A 138 15.52 5.60 -3.63
CA VAL A 138 15.86 5.77 -5.04
C VAL A 138 17.33 5.44 -5.30
N GLN A 139 18.25 5.88 -4.43
CA GLN A 139 19.66 5.53 -4.57
C GLN A 139 19.86 4.01 -4.49
N LYS A 140 19.14 3.33 -3.59
CA LYS A 140 19.18 1.87 -3.46
C LYS A 140 18.61 1.16 -4.69
N MET A 141 17.48 1.60 -5.22
CA MET A 141 16.93 1.09 -6.49
C MET A 141 17.94 1.18 -7.66
N MET A 142 18.77 2.22 -7.68
CA MET A 142 19.77 2.42 -8.75
C MET A 142 21.07 1.63 -8.54
N THR A 143 21.34 1.19 -7.32
CA THR A 143 22.62 0.55 -6.94
C THR A 143 22.50 -0.94 -6.64
N CYS A 144 21.29 -1.50 -6.68
CA CYS A 144 20.99 -2.91 -6.42
C CYS A 144 20.43 -3.62 -7.67
N PRO A 145 21.25 -3.88 -8.71
CA PRO A 145 20.80 -4.50 -9.96
C PRO A 145 20.30 -5.94 -9.77
N GLU A 146 20.76 -6.63 -8.73
CA GLU A 146 20.31 -7.97 -8.31
C GLU A 146 18.79 -8.02 -8.04
N ILE A 147 18.23 -6.90 -7.59
CA ILE A 147 16.82 -6.79 -7.17
C ILE A 147 16.00 -6.09 -8.27
N LEU A 148 16.54 -5.02 -8.86
CA LEU A 148 15.86 -4.23 -9.88
C LEU A 148 16.84 -3.80 -10.98
N LEU A 149 16.73 -4.43 -12.15
CA LEU A 149 17.62 -4.14 -13.28
C LEU A 149 17.24 -2.82 -13.93
N VAL A 150 18.23 -1.92 -14.11
CA VAL A 150 18.05 -0.67 -14.84
C VAL A 150 18.14 -0.94 -16.34
N ALA A 151 17.02 -0.79 -17.05
CA ALA A 151 16.91 -1.05 -18.48
C ALA A 151 17.41 0.12 -19.36
N GLY A 152 17.62 1.31 -18.77
CA GLY A 152 18.16 2.50 -19.42
C GLY A 152 17.42 3.79 -19.05
N LEU A 153 17.86 4.92 -19.62
CA LEU A 153 17.12 6.18 -19.60
C LEU A 153 16.24 6.25 -20.86
N PRO A 154 14.92 6.49 -20.76
CA PRO A 154 14.08 6.58 -21.95
C PRO A 154 14.51 7.73 -22.86
N GLN A 155 14.39 7.53 -24.18
CA GLN A 155 14.77 8.54 -25.19
C GLN A 155 13.82 9.75 -25.23
N ARG A 156 12.60 9.65 -24.68
CA ARG A 156 11.60 10.72 -24.69
C ARG A 156 11.55 11.45 -23.35
N GLN A 157 12.01 12.71 -23.32
CA GLN A 157 11.88 13.60 -22.17
C GLN A 157 10.43 14.04 -21.99
N ILE A 158 9.92 14.01 -20.76
CA ILE A 158 8.72 14.78 -20.42
C ILE A 158 9.18 16.22 -20.16
N HIS A 159 8.78 17.13 -21.06
CA HIS A 159 8.93 18.59 -21.01
C HIS A 159 9.48 19.16 -19.68
N GLY A 160 10.81 19.16 -19.51
CA GLY A 160 11.51 19.81 -18.40
C GLY A 160 11.69 19.01 -17.09
N ILE A 161 11.08 17.82 -16.94
CA ILE A 161 11.24 16.95 -15.74
C ILE A 161 12.24 15.81 -15.98
N GLY A 162 12.50 15.45 -17.25
CA GLY A 162 13.34 14.32 -17.63
C GLY A 162 12.52 13.13 -18.11
N SER A 163 13.19 12.05 -18.51
CA SER A 163 12.52 10.86 -19.04
C SER A 163 12.06 9.87 -17.97
N GLY A 164 12.64 9.95 -16.77
CA GLY A 164 12.50 8.93 -15.72
C GLY A 164 13.58 7.86 -15.84
N VAL A 165 13.43 6.77 -15.09
CA VAL A 165 14.32 5.61 -15.14
C VAL A 165 13.49 4.39 -15.51
N SER A 166 13.91 3.67 -16.55
CA SER A 166 13.30 2.39 -16.91
C SER A 166 13.95 1.26 -16.14
N PHE A 167 13.10 0.41 -15.56
CA PHE A 167 13.46 -0.79 -14.83
C PHE A 167 12.90 -2.02 -15.53
N GLN A 168 13.52 -3.17 -15.27
CA GLN A 168 13.07 -4.47 -15.76
C GLN A 168 12.67 -5.36 -14.57
N PHE A 169 11.44 -5.86 -14.61
CA PHE A 169 10.88 -6.80 -13.65
C PHE A 169 10.79 -8.20 -14.28
N ASN A 170 11.13 -9.25 -13.51
CA ASN A 170 11.10 -10.64 -13.95
C ASN A 170 11.73 -10.89 -15.34
N ASN A 171 12.84 -10.20 -15.63
CA ASN A 171 13.64 -10.33 -16.86
C ASN A 171 12.87 -10.18 -18.18
N SER A 172 11.67 -9.60 -18.19
CA SER A 172 10.84 -9.49 -19.40
C SER A 172 9.96 -8.24 -19.45
N GLN A 173 9.42 -7.81 -18.32
CA GLN A 173 8.52 -6.65 -18.27
C GLN A 173 9.30 -5.38 -17.96
N LYS A 174 9.27 -4.40 -18.88
CA LYS A 174 9.85 -3.08 -18.65
C LYS A 174 8.80 -2.12 -18.12
N PHE A 175 9.21 -1.20 -17.28
CA PHE A 175 8.38 -0.11 -16.78
C PHE A 175 9.24 1.08 -16.40
N ASN A 176 8.67 2.29 -16.47
CA ASN A 176 9.38 3.53 -16.24
C ASN A 176 8.87 4.26 -14.99
N ILE A 177 9.77 4.70 -14.12
CA ILE A 177 9.42 5.55 -12.98
C ILE A 177 9.95 6.98 -13.19
N VAL A 178 9.04 7.95 -13.08
CA VAL A 178 9.37 9.38 -13.02
C VAL A 178 9.36 9.80 -11.55
N THR A 179 10.53 10.04 -10.96
CA THR A 179 10.62 10.46 -9.55
C THR A 179 10.48 11.98 -9.45
N LEU A 180 9.52 12.42 -8.65
CA LEU A 180 9.20 13.83 -8.42
C LEU A 180 9.70 14.22 -7.03
N TYR A 181 10.76 15.04 -7.01
CA TYR A 181 11.29 15.63 -5.78
C TYR A 181 10.71 17.02 -5.58
N SER A 182 10.47 17.36 -4.31
CA SER A 182 10.06 18.71 -3.90
C SER A 182 11.23 19.69 -3.96
N THR A 183 12.40 19.24 -3.54
CA THR A 183 13.57 20.11 -3.34
C THR A 183 14.84 19.53 -3.95
N THR A 184 15.83 20.39 -4.16
CA THR A 184 17.12 19.98 -4.75
C THR A 184 17.87 19.01 -3.83
N SER A 185 18.79 18.18 -4.36
CA SER A 185 19.56 17.22 -3.56
C SER A 185 20.35 17.87 -2.41
N VAL A 186 20.78 19.11 -2.57
CA VAL A 186 21.50 19.90 -1.56
C VAL A 186 20.56 20.39 -0.45
N GLU A 187 19.40 20.93 -0.82
CA GLU A 187 18.35 21.35 0.13
C GLU A 187 17.86 20.15 0.96
N ARG A 188 17.69 18.98 0.33
CA ARG A 188 17.31 17.73 1.02
C ARG A 188 18.32 17.29 2.07
N ARG A 189 19.63 17.28 1.75
CA ARG A 189 20.67 16.90 2.71
C ARG A 189 20.72 17.85 3.91
N ARG A 190 20.51 19.14 3.68
CA ARG A 190 20.49 20.16 4.73
C ARG A 190 19.26 20.05 5.63
N ALA A 191 18.06 19.90 5.04
CA ALA A 191 16.83 19.72 5.80
C ALA A 191 16.84 18.46 6.68
N ARG A 192 17.51 17.37 6.23
CA ARG A 192 17.75 16.17 7.05
C ARG A 192 18.62 16.44 8.26
N GLN A 193 19.71 17.19 8.09
CA GLN A 193 20.64 17.54 9.18
C GLN A 193 19.99 18.48 10.20
N GLU A 194 19.11 19.37 9.75
CA GLU A 194 18.49 20.40 10.57
C GLU A 194 17.12 20.00 11.15
N GLN A 195 16.59 18.80 10.83
CA GLN A 195 15.21 18.37 11.14
C GLN A 195 14.14 19.42 10.77
N ALA A 196 14.44 20.25 9.77
CA ALA A 196 13.58 21.36 9.36
C ALA A 196 12.64 20.91 8.22
N VAL A 197 11.39 21.39 8.26
CA VAL A 197 10.40 21.13 7.20
C VAL A 197 10.86 21.81 5.91
N ALA A 198 11.28 21.02 4.92
CA ALA A 198 11.57 21.52 3.59
C ALA A 198 10.27 22.03 2.94
N VAL A 199 10.25 23.29 2.49
CA VAL A 199 9.10 23.89 1.81
C VAL A 199 8.77 23.09 0.55
N ASN A 200 7.52 22.61 0.43
CA ASN A 200 7.15 21.75 -0.69
C ASN A 200 6.93 22.55 -1.98
N LYS A 201 7.82 22.44 -2.98
CA LYS A 201 7.73 23.24 -4.22
C LYS A 201 6.83 22.59 -5.30
N MET A 202 6.32 21.38 -5.08
CA MET A 202 5.44 20.69 -6.04
C MET A 202 3.98 21.10 -5.94
N PHE A 203 3.58 21.67 -4.80
CA PHE A 203 2.21 22.06 -4.51
C PHE A 203 2.15 23.53 -4.13
N TYR A 204 1.06 24.20 -4.50
CA TYR A 204 0.67 25.45 -3.88
C TYR A 204 -0.68 25.26 -3.20
N GLN A 205 -0.84 25.86 -2.02
CA GLN A 205 -2.08 25.78 -1.27
C GLN A 205 -3.09 26.76 -1.87
N GLU A 206 -4.25 26.25 -2.27
CA GLU A 206 -5.38 27.08 -2.66
C GLU A 206 -6.18 27.42 -1.39
N ASN A 207 -6.12 28.69 -0.99
CA ASN A 207 -6.91 29.20 0.13
C ASN A 207 -8.35 29.44 -0.32
N SER A 208 -9.15 28.39 -0.35
CA SER A 208 -10.60 28.49 -0.60
C SER A 208 -11.29 28.91 0.69
N THR A 209 -11.56 30.21 0.87
CA THR A 209 -12.38 30.72 1.99
C THR A 209 -13.87 30.48 1.71
N VAL A 210 -14.31 29.23 1.73
CA VAL A 210 -15.74 28.89 1.60
C VAL A 210 -16.15 27.99 2.76
N GLY A 211 -16.76 28.61 3.79
CA GLY A 211 -17.39 27.92 4.91
C GLY A 211 -16.43 27.55 6.05
N ASN A 212 -16.96 27.41 7.27
CA ASN A 212 -16.26 27.20 8.55
C ASN A 212 -15.43 25.88 8.66
N GLN A 213 -15.02 25.27 7.56
CA GLN A 213 -14.14 24.11 7.52
C GLN A 213 -12.94 24.46 6.64
N GLN A 214 -11.78 24.68 7.26
CA GLN A 214 -10.51 24.87 6.56
C GLN A 214 -10.08 23.56 5.90
N ALA A 215 -10.71 23.17 4.80
CA ALA A 215 -10.22 22.08 3.97
C ALA A 215 -8.98 22.58 3.23
N MET A 216 -7.80 22.05 3.59
CA MET A 216 -6.57 22.35 2.85
C MET A 216 -6.67 21.79 1.43
N HIS A 217 -6.86 22.66 0.45
CA HIS A 217 -6.82 22.29 -0.95
C HIS A 217 -5.42 22.56 -1.51
N TYR A 218 -4.84 21.56 -2.17
CA TYR A 218 -3.55 21.68 -2.83
C TYR A 218 -3.73 21.51 -4.33
N SER A 219 -3.00 22.34 -5.09
CA SER A 219 -2.92 22.23 -6.53
C SER A 219 -1.49 21.98 -6.98
N VAL A 220 -1.37 21.20 -8.05
CA VAL A 220 -0.11 20.73 -8.59
C VAL A 220 0.47 21.73 -9.60
N VAL A 221 1.79 21.96 -9.55
CA VAL A 221 2.49 22.85 -10.50
C VAL A 221 2.37 22.32 -11.94
N ALA A 222 2.30 23.22 -12.93
CA ALA A 222 2.05 22.90 -14.33
C ALA A 222 2.98 21.82 -14.94
N GLN A 223 4.24 21.74 -14.51
CA GLN A 223 5.16 20.70 -14.98
C GLN A 223 4.75 19.32 -14.48
N VAL A 224 4.39 19.21 -13.20
CA VAL A 224 3.96 17.95 -12.58
C VAL A 224 2.58 17.54 -13.11
N ARG A 225 1.71 18.50 -13.44
CA ARG A 225 0.45 18.24 -14.14
C ARG A 225 0.64 17.44 -15.42
N LYS A 226 1.61 17.82 -16.25
CA LYS A 226 1.96 17.09 -17.48
C LYS A 226 2.45 15.68 -17.23
N VAL A 227 3.09 15.42 -16.08
CA VAL A 227 3.46 14.05 -15.67
C VAL A 227 2.20 13.28 -15.31
N CYS A 228 1.31 13.88 -14.50
CA CYS A 228 0.03 13.27 -14.16
C CYS A 228 -0.81 12.95 -15.41
N GLU A 229 -0.72 13.71 -16.51
CA GLU A 229 -1.43 13.42 -17.76
C GLU A 229 -0.94 12.17 -18.50
N VAL A 230 0.32 11.77 -18.33
CA VAL A 230 0.97 10.73 -19.16
C VAL A 230 1.30 9.44 -18.41
N VAL A 231 1.07 9.39 -17.10
CA VAL A 231 1.37 8.21 -16.26
C VAL A 231 0.17 7.29 -16.11
N ASP A 232 0.45 5.99 -16.11
CA ASP A 232 -0.49 4.89 -15.97
C ASP A 232 -0.85 4.62 -14.51
N GLY A 233 -0.05 5.10 -13.57
CA GLY A 233 -0.27 4.94 -12.13
C GLY A 233 0.68 5.78 -11.27
N PHE A 234 0.53 5.64 -9.96
CA PHE A 234 1.23 6.46 -8.98
C PHE A 234 1.90 5.59 -7.91
N ILE A 235 3.05 6.05 -7.43
CA ILE A 235 3.76 5.48 -6.29
C ILE A 235 3.91 6.59 -5.25
N TYR A 236 3.23 6.45 -4.12
CA TYR A 236 3.38 7.35 -2.98
C TYR A 236 4.33 6.72 -1.95
N VAL A 237 5.42 7.41 -1.63
CA VAL A 237 6.40 6.95 -0.65
C VAL A 237 6.13 7.63 0.68
N ALA A 238 5.45 6.91 1.58
CA ALA A 238 5.15 7.37 2.93
C ALA A 238 6.32 7.08 3.87
N ASN A 239 6.57 7.97 4.82
CA ASN A 239 7.47 7.69 5.93
C ASN A 239 6.67 6.95 7.03
N ALA A 240 7.12 5.74 7.35
CA ALA A 240 6.50 4.85 8.33
C ALA A 240 7.31 4.71 9.62
N GLU A 241 8.34 5.54 9.82
CA GLU A 241 9.14 5.53 11.03
C GLU A 241 8.35 6.13 12.21
N ALA A 242 8.23 5.35 13.30
CA ALA A 242 7.37 5.69 14.43
C ALA A 242 7.86 6.89 15.26
N HIS A 243 9.14 7.22 15.18
CA HIS A 243 9.75 8.32 15.92
C HIS A 243 9.49 9.69 15.29
N ARG A 244 8.86 9.75 14.11
CA ARG A 244 8.54 11.01 13.42
C ARG A 244 7.10 11.44 13.65
N ALA A 245 6.90 12.76 13.74
CA ALA A 245 5.57 13.36 13.73
C ALA A 245 5.06 13.42 12.28
N HIS A 246 3.84 12.95 12.06
CA HIS A 246 3.22 12.88 10.73
C HIS A 246 1.95 13.73 10.69
N VAL A 247 1.81 14.61 9.70
CA VAL A 247 0.58 15.38 9.45
C VAL A 247 -0.20 14.72 8.32
N ARG A 248 -0.89 13.63 8.66
CA ARG A 248 -1.50 12.70 7.69
C ARG A 248 -2.61 13.34 6.84
N GLN A 249 -3.30 14.34 7.38
CA GLN A 249 -4.31 15.12 6.65
C GLN A 249 -3.70 15.91 5.48
N GLU A 250 -2.51 16.49 5.65
CA GLU A 250 -1.79 17.16 4.56
C GLU A 250 -1.32 16.17 3.51
N GLU A 251 -0.83 15.00 3.95
CA GLU A 251 -0.40 13.92 3.06
C GLU A 251 -1.56 13.47 2.16
N LEU A 252 -2.75 13.22 2.71
CA LEU A 252 -3.93 12.87 1.95
C LEU A 252 -4.34 13.96 0.95
N ALA A 253 -4.29 15.23 1.36
CA ALA A 253 -4.63 16.34 0.46
C ALA A 253 -3.64 16.44 -0.71
N ARG A 254 -2.34 16.21 -0.46
CA ARG A 254 -1.30 16.15 -1.51
C ARG A 254 -1.46 14.94 -2.42
N ILE A 255 -1.81 13.77 -1.88
CA ILE A 255 -2.14 12.58 -2.66
C ILE A 255 -3.32 12.88 -3.58
N SER A 256 -4.42 13.40 -3.01
CA SER A 256 -5.64 13.76 -3.74
C SER A 256 -5.38 14.72 -4.91
N ALA A 257 -4.51 15.71 -4.71
CA ALA A 257 -4.12 16.65 -5.75
C ALA A 257 -3.36 15.99 -6.92
N MET A 258 -2.51 14.99 -6.64
CA MET A 258 -1.74 14.27 -7.66
C MET A 258 -2.58 13.29 -8.47
N ILE A 259 -3.54 12.64 -7.82
CA ILE A 259 -4.39 11.60 -8.41
C ILE A 259 -5.72 12.15 -8.95
N ASP A 260 -5.86 13.47 -9.03
CA ASP A 260 -7.07 14.13 -9.48
C ASP A 260 -7.54 13.53 -10.83
N PRO A 261 -8.78 13.02 -10.92
CA PRO A 261 -9.33 12.45 -12.14
C PRO A 261 -9.39 13.45 -13.31
N ALA A 262 -9.35 14.77 -13.06
CA ALA A 262 -9.25 15.77 -14.12
C ALA A 262 -7.90 15.74 -14.86
N LEU A 263 -6.86 15.17 -14.25
CA LEU A 263 -5.50 15.15 -14.78
C LEU A 263 -5.20 13.95 -15.67
N GLY A 264 -6.11 12.98 -15.83
CA GLY A 264 -5.85 11.83 -16.67
C GLY A 264 -6.93 10.76 -16.57
N PRO A 265 -6.68 9.55 -17.09
CA PRO A 265 -7.66 8.47 -17.04
C PRO A 265 -8.09 8.15 -15.59
N PRO A 266 -9.37 7.88 -15.34
CA PRO A 266 -9.84 7.49 -14.02
C PRO A 266 -9.28 6.12 -13.60
N ASN A 267 -9.36 5.83 -12.30
CA ASN A 267 -9.03 4.54 -11.67
C ASN A 267 -7.55 4.11 -11.78
N ARG A 268 -6.59 5.03 -11.96
CA ARG A 268 -5.17 4.65 -12.06
C ARG A 268 -4.68 4.08 -10.73
N PRO A 269 -3.95 2.96 -10.71
CA PRO A 269 -3.55 2.34 -9.46
C PRO A 269 -2.58 3.23 -8.67
N LEU A 270 -2.76 3.26 -7.36
CA LEU A 270 -1.89 3.94 -6.41
C LEU A 270 -1.19 2.91 -5.51
N LEU A 271 0.12 2.76 -5.68
CA LEU A 271 0.95 1.99 -4.77
C LEU A 271 1.47 2.91 -3.66
N VAL A 272 1.14 2.61 -2.41
CA VAL A 272 1.65 3.32 -1.24
C VAL A 272 2.76 2.49 -0.60
N LEU A 273 4.00 2.95 -0.70
CA LEU A 273 5.15 2.34 -0.03
C LEU A 273 5.26 2.90 1.39
N SER A 274 4.97 2.07 2.38
CA SER A 274 5.15 2.35 3.79
C SER A 274 6.63 2.13 4.14
N CYS A 275 7.46 3.15 3.97
CA CYS A 275 8.91 3.00 3.99
C CYS A 275 9.53 3.31 5.36
N VAL A 276 10.53 2.50 5.74
CA VAL A 276 11.49 2.78 6.83
C VAL A 276 12.91 2.73 6.29
N SER A 277 13.84 3.42 6.95
CA SER A 277 15.24 3.47 6.50
C SER A 277 15.92 2.10 6.57
N ASP A 278 15.72 1.38 7.67
CA ASP A 278 16.33 0.07 7.95
C ASP A 278 15.35 -0.84 8.72
N ALA A 279 15.63 -2.14 8.76
CA ALA A 279 14.80 -3.14 9.44
C ALA A 279 14.76 -2.95 10.96
N ASP A 280 15.81 -2.37 11.55
CA ASP A 280 15.92 -2.11 12.99
C ASP A 280 15.08 -0.90 13.44
N VAL A 281 14.58 -0.08 12.50
CA VAL A 281 13.80 1.11 12.82
C VAL A 281 12.37 0.73 13.18
N GLN A 282 11.88 1.26 14.31
CA GLN A 282 10.50 1.03 14.72
C GLN A 282 9.51 1.56 13.68
N ARG A 283 8.69 0.65 13.15
CA ARG A 283 7.69 0.87 12.11
C ARG A 283 6.30 1.14 12.69
N ILE A 284 5.54 2.02 12.04
CA ILE A 284 4.08 2.08 12.15
C ILE A 284 3.50 1.02 11.18
N PRO A 285 2.70 0.05 11.66
CA PRO A 285 2.09 -0.97 10.80
C PRO A 285 1.31 -0.39 9.62
N CYS A 286 1.43 -0.99 8.42
CA CYS A 286 0.81 -0.45 7.20
C CYS A 286 -0.69 -0.22 7.33
N VAL A 287 -1.40 -1.11 8.04
CA VAL A 287 -2.85 -1.00 8.20
C VAL A 287 -3.22 0.28 8.94
N TYR A 288 -2.45 0.66 9.97
CA TYR A 288 -2.69 1.90 10.69
C TYR A 288 -2.33 3.13 9.86
N VAL A 289 -1.26 3.07 9.07
CA VAL A 289 -0.94 4.17 8.15
C VAL A 289 -2.02 4.32 7.08
N ALA A 290 -2.59 3.23 6.57
CA ALA A 290 -3.68 3.26 5.60
C ALA A 290 -4.94 3.93 6.17
N HIS A 291 -5.30 3.65 7.43
CA HIS A 291 -6.38 4.34 8.13
C HIS A 291 -6.07 5.81 8.39
N GLN A 292 -4.86 6.12 8.86
CA GLN A 292 -4.42 7.50 9.10
C GLN A 292 -4.46 8.37 7.83
N LEU A 293 -4.12 7.78 6.68
CA LEU A 293 -4.22 8.41 5.37
C LEU A 293 -5.62 8.34 4.76
N GLN A 294 -6.59 7.71 5.43
CA GLN A 294 -7.96 7.51 4.97
C GLN A 294 -8.04 6.99 3.53
N LEU A 295 -7.20 5.99 3.20
CA LEU A 295 -7.11 5.46 1.84
C LEU A 295 -8.45 4.83 1.36
N ASN A 296 -9.32 4.43 2.29
CA ASN A 296 -10.69 3.98 2.02
C ASN A 296 -11.55 5.03 1.31
N LEU A 297 -11.22 6.33 1.39
CA LEU A 297 -11.93 7.40 0.69
C LEU A 297 -11.51 7.54 -0.79
N LEU A 298 -10.43 6.87 -1.20
CA LEU A 298 -9.95 6.91 -2.58
C LEU A 298 -10.78 5.99 -3.48
N HIS A 299 -11.21 6.52 -4.63
CA HIS A 299 -12.05 5.81 -5.58
C HIS A 299 -11.27 4.83 -6.49
N GLN A 300 -9.95 4.99 -6.57
CA GLN A 300 -9.09 4.19 -7.44
C GLN A 300 -8.46 2.99 -6.70
N PRO A 301 -8.04 1.94 -7.41
CA PRO A 301 -7.32 0.82 -6.80
C PRO A 301 -6.07 1.30 -6.08
N TRP A 302 -5.89 0.87 -4.83
CA TRP A 302 -4.69 1.17 -4.06
C TRP A 302 -4.19 -0.06 -3.29
N MET A 303 -2.88 -0.11 -3.07
CA MET A 303 -2.26 -1.08 -2.18
C MET A 303 -1.21 -0.39 -1.34
N MET A 304 -1.22 -0.67 -0.05
CA MET A 304 -0.14 -0.32 0.85
C MET A 304 0.81 -1.51 1.03
N GLN A 305 2.10 -1.25 0.92
CA GLN A 305 3.16 -2.25 0.99
C GLN A 305 4.25 -1.75 1.94
N ASP A 306 4.56 -2.53 2.97
CA ASP A 306 5.72 -2.30 3.81
C ASP A 306 6.99 -2.41 2.97
N THR A 307 7.90 -1.45 3.11
CA THR A 307 9.15 -1.42 2.37
C THR A 307 10.31 -0.98 3.27
N VAL A 308 11.46 -1.61 3.12
CA VAL A 308 12.71 -1.21 3.80
C VAL A 308 13.65 -0.60 2.75
N ALA A 309 14.02 0.67 2.93
CA ALA A 309 14.81 1.38 1.93
C ALA A 309 16.21 0.77 1.76
N ALA A 310 16.85 0.30 2.83
CA ALA A 310 18.21 -0.27 2.80
C ALA A 310 18.33 -1.54 1.94
N THR A 311 17.32 -2.41 1.99
CA THR A 311 17.31 -3.75 1.37
C THR A 311 16.37 -3.86 0.17
N LEU A 312 15.47 -2.89 -0.02
CA LEU A 312 14.36 -2.93 -0.98
C LEU A 312 13.35 -4.05 -0.70
N ASP A 313 13.35 -4.63 0.51
CA ASP A 313 12.38 -5.65 0.90
C ASP A 313 10.96 -5.11 0.75
N GLY A 314 10.07 -5.91 0.20
CA GLY A 314 8.68 -5.54 -0.05
C GLY A 314 8.44 -4.74 -1.33
N LEU A 315 9.44 -4.04 -1.87
CA LEU A 315 9.29 -3.22 -3.09
C LEU A 315 8.79 -4.05 -4.28
N LEU A 316 9.41 -5.21 -4.53
CA LEU A 316 9.05 -6.06 -5.67
C LEU A 316 7.60 -6.57 -5.60
N ASN A 317 7.11 -6.91 -4.41
CA ASN A 317 5.69 -7.29 -4.23
C ASN A 317 4.75 -6.11 -4.56
N GLY A 318 5.17 -4.89 -4.20
CA GLY A 318 4.46 -3.66 -4.54
C GLY A 318 4.40 -3.42 -6.04
N ILE A 319 5.55 -3.51 -6.72
CA ILE A 319 5.67 -3.32 -8.16
C ILE A 319 4.90 -4.40 -8.93
N GLU A 320 4.97 -5.66 -8.50
CA GLU A 320 4.20 -6.76 -9.09
C GLU A 320 2.71 -6.43 -9.11
N TRP A 321 2.14 -6.03 -7.97
CA TRP A 321 0.74 -5.63 -7.89
C TRP A 321 0.42 -4.41 -8.77
N LEU A 322 1.30 -3.41 -8.80
CA LEU A 322 1.09 -2.20 -9.58
C LEU A 322 1.05 -2.50 -11.09
N LEU A 323 1.94 -3.38 -11.56
CA LEU A 323 1.99 -3.83 -12.96
C LEU A 323 0.77 -4.68 -13.32
N GLU A 324 0.31 -5.56 -12.43
CA GLU A 324 -0.92 -6.33 -12.60
C GLU A 324 -2.15 -5.41 -12.81
N GLU A 325 -2.34 -4.42 -11.93
CA GLU A 325 -3.49 -3.51 -11.98
C GLU A 325 -3.41 -2.55 -13.18
N ALA A 326 -2.21 -2.12 -13.58
CA ALA A 326 -2.02 -1.31 -14.78
C ALA A 326 -2.33 -2.11 -16.06
N ASN A 327 -1.89 -3.37 -16.13
CA ASN A 327 -2.11 -4.23 -17.29
C ASN A 327 -3.57 -4.66 -17.45
N CYS A 328 -4.32 -4.87 -16.36
CA CYS A 328 -5.75 -5.19 -16.41
C CYS A 328 -6.57 -4.16 -17.21
N LYS A 329 -6.11 -2.91 -17.30
CA LYS A 329 -6.74 -1.88 -18.12
C LYS A 329 -6.39 -1.96 -19.60
N SER A 330 -5.17 -2.37 -19.95
CA SER A 330 -4.74 -2.48 -21.34
C SER A 330 -5.48 -3.59 -22.12
N ALA A 331 -6.23 -4.44 -21.42
CA ALA A 331 -6.98 -5.57 -21.97
C ALA A 331 -8.50 -5.39 -21.99
N GLN A 332 -9.04 -4.25 -21.52
CA GLN A 332 -10.48 -3.90 -21.55
C GLN A 332 -10.75 -2.83 -22.61
#